data_AF-A0A932LA05-F1
#
_entry.id   AF-A0A932LA05-F1
#
_cell.length_a   1.000
_cell.length_b   1.000
_cell.length_c   1.000
_cell.angle_alpha   90.00
_cell.angle_beta   90.00
_cell.angle_gamma   90.00
#
_symmetry.space_group_name_H-M   'P 1'
#
loop_
_entity.id
_entity.type
_entity.pdbx_description
1 polymer ?
#
loop_
_entity_poly.entity_id
_entity_poly.type
_entity_poly.pdbx_seq_one_letter_code
_entity_poly.pdbx_strand_id
1 'polypeptide(L)' 'MIDFSYGTGGQFNRSPTRLVPEGDGVVYVFLQFAPPDLPPAQLEGIVMVVEEELALLKRQLED' A
#
# COMPACT_ATOMS: atom_id res chain seq x y z
N MET A 1 -12.55 1.98 -1.78
CA MET A 1 -11.57 1.23 -0.97
C MET A 1 -10.88 0.29 -1.93
N ILE A 2 -9.56 0.42 -2.09
CA ILE A 2 -8.78 -0.51 -2.91
C ILE A 2 -8.25 -1.55 -1.93
N ASP A 3 -8.74 -2.78 -2.00
CA ASP A 3 -8.29 -3.85 -1.11
C ASP A 3 -7.08 -4.55 -1.75
N PHE A 4 -5.88 -4.29 -1.21
CA PHE A 4 -4.72 -5.11 -1.55
C PHE A 4 -4.74 -6.36 -0.67
N SER A 5 -4.86 -7.51 -1.34
CA SER A 5 -4.77 -8.82 -0.69
C SER A 5 -3.32 -9.29 -0.76
N TYR A 6 -2.64 -9.37 0.39
CA TYR A 6 -1.35 -10.04 0.53
C TYR A 6 -1.55 -11.23 1.43
N GLY A 7 -0.89 -12.33 1.08
CA GLY A 7 -0.93 -13.55 1.86
C GLY A 7 0.31 -14.39 1.62
N THR A 8 0.92 -14.82 2.71
CA THR A 8 1.92 -15.88 2.77
C THR A 8 1.32 -17.04 3.56
N GLY A 9 1.48 -18.27 3.08
CA GLY A 9 0.99 -19.46 3.80
C GLY A 9 -0.53 -19.62 3.89
N GLY A 10 -1.31 -19.02 2.97
CA GLY A 10 -2.77 -19.20 2.91
C GLY A 10 -3.58 -18.30 3.85
N GLN A 11 -2.94 -17.39 4.58
CA GLN A 11 -3.64 -16.33 5.32
C GLN A 11 -3.76 -15.08 4.47
N PHE A 12 -4.99 -14.62 4.24
CA PHE A 12 -5.27 -13.39 3.52
C PHE A 12 -5.53 -12.27 4.52
N ASN A 13 -4.64 -11.28 4.55
CA ASN A 13 -4.90 -10.04 5.27
C ASN A 13 -5.28 -8.96 4.25
N ARG A 14 -6.31 -8.19 4.58
CA ARG A 14 -6.71 -7.02 3.80
C ARG A 14 -6.04 -5.80 4.40
N SER A 15 -5.22 -5.12 3.60
CA SER A 15 -4.70 -3.80 3.96
C SER A 15 -5.69 -2.77 3.45
N PRO A 16 -6.40 -2.04 4.34
CA PRO A 16 -7.35 -1.05 3.90
C PRO A 16 -6.61 0.14 3.30
N THR A 17 -6.64 0.28 1.97
CA THR A 17 -6.17 1.49 1.30
C THR A 17 -7.31 2.49 1.16
N ARG A 18 -7.02 3.76 1.43
CA ARG A 18 -7.98 4.87 1.34
C ARG A 18 -7.42 5.99 0.46
N LEU A 19 -8.30 6.56 -0.34
CA LEU A 19 -8.09 7.82 -1.04
C LEU A 19 -8.86 8.89 -0.27
N VAL A 20 -8.16 9.91 0.21
CA VAL A 20 -8.76 11.03 0.96
C VAL A 20 -8.63 12.29 0.10
N PRO A 21 -9.73 12.94 -0.32
CA PRO A 21 -9.66 14.20 -1.04
C PRO A 21 -8.96 15.28 -0.18
N GLU A 22 -8.02 16.01 -0.78
CA GLU A 22 -7.30 17.12 -0.14
C GLU A 22 -7.10 18.25 -1.15
N GLY A 23 -7.92 19.30 -1.06
CA GLY A 23 -7.93 20.40 -2.04
C GLY A 23 -8.22 19.89 -3.45
N ASP A 24 -7.36 20.25 -4.40
CA ASP A 24 -7.43 19.79 -5.80
C ASP A 24 -6.78 18.40 -6.01
N GLY A 25 -6.33 17.76 -4.93
CA GLY A 25 -5.61 16.49 -4.96
C GLY A 25 -6.26 15.40 -4.11
N VAL A 26 -5.53 14.28 -3.98
CA VAL A 26 -5.94 13.12 -3.19
C VAL A 26 -4.73 12.58 -2.42
N VAL A 27 -4.90 12.36 -1.13
CA VAL A 27 -3.95 11.63 -0.28
C VAL A 27 -4.21 10.14 -0.42
N TYR A 28 -3.16 9.40 -0.80
CA TYR A 28 -3.16 7.95 -0.82
C TYR A 28 -2.67 7.41 0.52
N VAL A 29 -3.57 6.79 1.29
CA VAL A 29 -3.26 6.17 2.59
C VAL A 29 -3.22 4.65 2.42
N PHE A 30 -2.03 4.07 2.58
CA PHE A 30 -1.83 2.63 2.60
C PHE A 30 -1.54 2.16 4.02
N LEU A 31 -2.33 1.21 4.52
CA LEU A 31 -2.18 0.66 5.88
C LEU A 31 -1.83 -0.81 5.79
N GLN A 32 -0.60 -1.16 6.14
CA GLN A 32 -0.14 -2.55 6.23
C GLN A 32 -0.14 -3.04 7.67
N PHE A 33 -0.82 -4.14 7.93
CA PHE A 33 -0.66 -4.88 9.18
C PHE A 33 0.48 -5.88 9.03
N ALA A 34 1.60 -5.61 9.72
CA ALA A 34 2.68 -6.57 9.85
C ALA A 34 2.37 -7.54 11.00
N PRO A 35 2.58 -8.86 10.83
CA PRO A 35 2.55 -9.78 11.95
C PRO A 35 3.66 -9.41 12.97
N PRO A 36 3.49 -9.74 14.26
CA PRO A 36 4.39 -9.29 15.33
C PRO A 36 5.85 -9.73 15.16
N ASP A 37 6.07 -10.81 14.41
CA ASP A 37 7.34 -11.46 14.15
C ASP A 37 7.92 -11.13 12.76
N LEU A 38 7.32 -10.17 12.03
CA LEU A 38 7.83 -9.75 10.72
C LEU A 38 9.22 -9.11 10.86
N PRO A 39 10.25 -9.62 10.15
CA PRO A 39 11.57 -9.00 10.15
C PRO A 39 11.52 -7.56 9.60
N PRO A 40 12.27 -6.60 10.19
CA PRO A 40 12.28 -5.21 9.72
C PRO A 40 12.57 -5.05 8.22
N ALA A 41 13.52 -5.83 7.69
CA ALA A 41 13.86 -5.81 6.26
C ALA A 41 12.69 -6.19 5.33
N GLN A 42 11.75 -7.02 5.80
CA GLN A 42 10.54 -7.32 5.01
C GLN A 42 9.54 -6.17 5.04
N LEU A 43 9.45 -5.42 6.15
CA LEU A 43 8.63 -4.22 6.22
C LEU A 43 9.15 -3.15 5.25
N GLU A 44 10.46 -2.93 5.22
CA GLU A 44 11.12 -2.01 4.27
C GLU A 44 10.82 -2.39 2.81
N GLY A 45 10.88 -3.69 2.50
CA GLY A 45 10.52 -4.19 1.16
C GLY A 45 9.06 -3.91 0.79
N ILE A 46 8.12 -4.03 1.73
CA ILE A 46 6.71 -3.71 1.49
C ILE A 46 6.53 -2.21 1.21
N VAL A 47 7.18 -1.35 1.99
CA VAL A 47 7.12 0.11 1.78
C VAL A 47 7.64 0.48 0.39
N MET A 48 8.79 -0.05 0.00
CA MET A 48 9.39 0.20 -1.31
C MET A 48 8.44 -0.19 -2.46
N VAL A 49 7.81 -1.37 -2.40
CA VAL A 49 6.84 -1.82 -3.41
C VAL A 49 5.65 -0.86 -3.50
N VAL A 50 5.14 -0.38 -2.37
CA VAL A 50 4.01 0.57 -2.35
C VAL A 50 4.40 1.91 -2.97
N GLU A 51 5.63 2.39 -2.72
CA GLU A 51 6.14 3.61 -3.33
C GLU A 51 6.29 3.48 -4.85
N GLU A 52 6.78 2.34 -5.34
CA GLU A 52 6.90 2.04 -6.77
C GLU A 52 5.52 2.02 -7.46
N GLU A 53 4.54 1.33 -6.89
CA GLU A 53 3.17 1.28 -7.40
C GLU A 53 2.50 2.67 -7.38
N LEU A 54 2.71 3.45 -6.32
CA LEU A 54 2.21 4.82 -6.25
C LEU A 54 2.85 5.72 -7.32
N ALA A 55 4.15 5.53 -7.61
CA ALA A 55 4.82 6.27 -8.67
C ALA A 55 4.26 5.92 -10.06
N LEU A 56 3.92 4.65 -10.31
CA LEU A 56 3.26 4.22 -11.54
C LEU A 56 1.88 4.87 -11.69
N LEU A 57 1.08 4.84 -10.62
CA LEU A 57 -0.24 5.46 -10.61
C LEU A 57 -0.17 6.98 -10.88
N LYS A 58 0.78 7.68 -10.26
CA LYS A 58 0.98 9.11 -10.49
C LYS A 58 1.30 9.42 -11.94
N ARG A 59 2.23 8.67 -12.56
CA ARG A 59 2.56 8.83 -13.98
C ARG A 59 1.33 8.66 -14.88
N GLN A 60 0.49 7.65 -14.62
CA GLN A 60 -0.72 7.41 -15.40
C GLN A 60 -1.81 8.48 -15.24
N LEU A 61 -1.81 9.23 -14.13
CA LEU A 61 -2.78 10.31 -13.88
C LEU A 61 -2.28 11.67 -14.39
N GLU A 62 -0.98 11.82 -14.61
CA GLU A 62 -0.33 13.04 -15.09
C GLU A 62 -0.17 13.06 -16.63
N ASP A 63 -0.35 11.91 -17.30
CA ASP A 63 -0.44 11.75 -18.77
C ASP A 63 -1.90 11.92 -19.28
#